data_AF-A0A1C3VVV9-F1
#
_entry.id   AF-A0A1C3VVV9-F1
#
_cell.length_a   1.000
_cell.length_b   1.000
_cell.length_c   1.000
_cell.angle_alpha   90.00
_cell.angle_beta   90.00
_cell.angle_gamma   90.00
#
_symmetry.space_group_name_H-M   'P 1'
#
loop_
_entity.id
_entity.type
_entity.pdbx_description
1 polymer ?
#
loop_
_entity_poly.entity_id
_entity_poly.type
_entity_poly.pdbx_seq_one_letter_code
_entity_poly.pdbx_strand_id
1 'polypeptide(L)'
;MERCRLFLAAKAPTAASRAGQAIERQFLLLESTPLIGRPLPDDAQLRELVIPFGDSGYIALYRYEPDGDIVFVLAFRHQKEAGY
;
A
#
# COMPACT_ATOMS: atom_id res chain seq x y z
N MET A 1 -0.36 10.45 -11.52
CA MET A 1 -0.79 9.93 -10.20
C MET A 1 -2.32 9.85 -10.12
N GLU A 2 -3.01 9.24 -11.10
CA GLU A 2 -4.48 9.36 -11.20
C GLU A 2 -5.27 8.14 -10.67
N ARG A 3 -4.64 6.96 -10.56
CA ARG A 3 -5.36 5.68 -10.40
C ARG A 3 -5.76 5.30 -8.97
N CYS A 4 -5.26 5.97 -7.94
CA CYS A 4 -5.61 5.63 -6.54
C CYS A 4 -6.84 6.38 -6.00
N ARG A 5 -7.31 7.44 -6.66
CA ARG A 5 -8.35 8.32 -6.09
C ARG A 5 -9.78 7.78 -6.21
N LEU A 6 -10.06 6.91 -7.18
CA LEU A 6 -11.44 6.54 -7.53
C LEU A 6 -12.03 5.39 -6.70
N PHE A 7 -11.23 4.63 -5.96
CA PHE A 7 -11.73 3.47 -5.20
C PHE A 7 -12.40 3.85 -3.87
N LEU A 8 -12.03 4.99 -3.26
CA LEU A 8 -12.47 5.34 -1.91
C LEU A 8 -13.78 6.16 -1.85
N ALA A 9 -14.27 6.72 -2.96
CA ALA A 9 -15.34 7.73 -2.93
C ALA A 9 -16.76 7.21 -2.65
N ALA A 10 -17.02 5.90 -2.66
CA ALA A 10 -18.40 5.40 -2.83
C ALA A 10 -19.18 5.02 -1.56
N LYS A 11 -18.62 5.05 -0.33
CA LYS A 11 -19.38 4.54 0.85
C LYS A 11 -19.34 5.31 2.18
N ALA A 12 -18.38 6.20 2.41
CA ALA A 12 -18.35 7.05 3.60
C ALA A 12 -17.26 8.11 3.42
N PRO A 13 -17.59 9.38 3.09
CA PRO A 13 -16.59 10.36 2.65
C PRO A 13 -15.51 10.64 3.70
N THR A 14 -15.83 10.55 4.99
CA THR A 14 -14.87 10.76 6.08
C THR A 14 -13.96 9.55 6.32
N ALA A 15 -14.50 8.33 6.32
CA ALA A 15 -13.70 7.11 6.45
C ALA A 15 -12.79 6.90 5.23
N ALA A 16 -13.32 7.17 4.03
CA ALA A 16 -12.58 7.20 2.78
C ALA A 16 -11.40 8.18 2.83
N SER A 17 -11.64 9.40 3.31
CA SER A 17 -10.60 10.41 3.47
C SER A 17 -9.52 9.97 4.47
N ARG A 18 -9.91 9.44 5.62
CA ARG A 18 -8.96 8.93 6.64
C ARG A 18 -8.16 7.72 6.14
N ALA A 19 -8.78 6.84 5.38
CA ALA A 19 -8.08 5.72 4.72
C ALA A 19 -7.03 6.26 3.74
N GLY A 20 -7.42 7.22 2.89
CA GLY A 20 -6.50 7.91 1.98
C GLY A 20 -5.28 8.49 2.69
N GLN A 21 -5.49 9.19 3.81
CA GLN A 21 -4.39 9.74 4.64
C GLN A 21 -3.52 8.65 5.29
N ALA A 22 -4.08 7.51 5.67
CA ALA A 22 -3.28 6.39 6.19
C ALA A 22 -2.40 5.80 5.08
N ILE A 23 -2.96 5.61 3.88
CA ILE A 23 -2.24 5.07 2.72
C ILE A 23 -1.14 6.02 2.27
N GLU A 24 -1.46 7.31 2.12
CA GLU A 24 -0.50 8.35 1.71
C GLU A 24 0.71 8.41 2.65
N ARG A 25 0.48 8.40 3.96
CA ARG A 25 1.57 8.39 4.95
C ARG A 25 2.49 7.17 4.81
N GLN A 26 1.92 6.00 4.54
CA GLN A 26 2.71 4.77 4.37
C GLN A 26 3.47 4.77 3.03
N PHE A 27 2.92 5.38 1.97
CA PHE A 27 3.63 5.52 0.70
C PHE A 27 4.75 6.55 0.76
N LEU A 28 4.56 7.67 1.47
CA LEU A 28 5.64 8.63 1.72
C LEU A 28 6.81 7.99 2.49
N LEU A 29 6.52 7.03 3.37
CA LEU A 29 7.56 6.31 4.09
C LEU A 29 8.41 5.42 3.17
N LEU A 30 7.85 4.94 2.05
CA LEU A 30 8.60 4.17 1.05
C LEU A 30 9.66 5.01 0.33
N GLU A 31 9.52 6.33 0.27
CA GLU A 31 10.53 7.22 -0.35
C GLU A 31 11.84 7.23 0.44
N SER A 32 11.78 7.05 1.77
CA SER A 32 12.96 7.05 2.65
C SER A 32 13.36 5.66 3.12
N THR A 33 12.41 4.73 3.17
CA THR A 33 12.62 3.39 3.71
C THR A 33 11.92 2.33 2.83
N PRO A 34 12.36 2.15 1.59
CA PRO A 34 11.70 1.24 0.65
C PRO A 34 11.76 -0.24 1.05
N LEU A 35 12.59 -0.60 2.04
CA LEU A 35 12.75 -1.99 2.51
C LEU A 35 11.86 -2.36 3.71
N ILE A 36 10.98 -1.48 4.18
CA ILE A 36 10.10 -1.72 5.35
C ILE A 36 9.06 -2.82 5.12
N GLY A 37 8.67 -3.04 3.87
CA GLY A 37 7.70 -4.07 3.52
C GLY A 37 8.28 -5.47 3.75
N ARG A 38 7.40 -6.37 4.16
CA ARG A 38 7.73 -7.78 4.38
C ARG A 38 7.99 -8.45 3.02
N PRO A 39 9.18 -9.04 2.78
CA PRO A 39 9.42 -9.81 1.56
C PRO A 39 8.44 -10.98 1.43
N LEU A 40 8.00 -11.28 0.21
CA LEU A 40 7.24 -12.50 -0.05
C LEU A 40 8.17 -13.72 0.07
N PRO A 41 7.69 -14.84 0.66
CA PRO A 41 8.49 -16.06 0.78
C PRO A 41 8.96 -16.61 -0.56
N ASP A 42 8.11 -16.51 -1.58
CA ASP A 42 8.36 -17.08 -2.91
C ASP A 42 9.13 -16.13 -3.84
N ASP A 43 9.18 -14.83 -3.52
CA ASP A 43 9.89 -13.81 -4.30
C ASP A 43 10.38 -12.67 -3.40
N ALA A 44 11.68 -12.65 -3.12
CA ALA A 44 12.31 -11.65 -2.24
C ALA A 44 12.37 -10.23 -2.84
N GLN A 45 12.13 -10.07 -4.13
CA GLN A 45 12.01 -8.75 -4.77
C GLN A 45 10.65 -8.12 -4.49
N LEU A 46 9.63 -8.96 -4.27
CA LEU A 46 8.29 -8.53 -3.95
C LEU A 46 8.11 -8.35 -2.45
N ARG A 47 7.39 -7.30 -2.07
CA ARG A 47 7.17 -6.91 -0.68
C ARG A 47 5.73 -6.54 -0.43
N GLU A 48 5.20 -6.97 0.70
CA GLU A 48 3.92 -6.53 1.22
C GLU A 48 4.13 -5.41 2.25
N LEU A 49 3.55 -4.24 1.97
CA LEU A 49 3.39 -3.18 2.93
C LEU A 49 2.00 -3.29 3.57
N VAL A 50 1.98 -3.57 4.87
CA VAL A 50 0.75 -3.56 5.67
C VAL A 50 0.47 -2.13 6.12
N ILE A 51 -0.73 -1.63 5.82
CA ILE A 51 -1.18 -0.27 6.14
C ILE A 51 -2.36 -0.39 7.13
N PRO A 52 -2.11 -0.20 8.44
CA PRO A 52 -3.15 -0.32 9.46
C PRO A 52 -4.24 0.75 9.27
N PHE A 53 -5.50 0.31 9.20
CA PHE A 53 -6.66 1.21 9.15
C PHE A 53 -7.95 0.47 9.54
N GLY A 54 -8.71 0.99 10.51
CA GLY A 54 -9.90 0.30 11.01
C GLY A 54 -9.57 -1.10 11.52
N ASP A 55 -10.44 -2.07 11.24
CA ASP A 55 -10.32 -3.43 11.81
C ASP A 55 -9.37 -4.36 11.05
N SER A 56 -8.98 -4.01 9.83
CA SER A 56 -8.16 -4.89 8.97
C SER A 56 -7.19 -4.15 8.06
N GLY A 57 -7.40 -2.88 7.73
CA GLY A 57 -6.44 -2.11 6.92
C GLY A 57 -6.28 -2.60 5.48
N TYR A 58 -5.16 -2.20 4.89
CA TYR A 58 -4.84 -2.42 3.48
C TYR A 58 -3.47 -3.08 3.32
N ILE A 59 -3.26 -3.73 2.19
CA ILE A 59 -1.96 -4.27 1.78
C ILE A 59 -1.62 -3.70 0.40
N ALA A 60 -0.42 -3.16 0.28
CA ALA A 60 0.20 -2.85 -1.00
C ALA A 60 1.28 -3.88 -1.32
N LEU A 61 1.17 -4.53 -2.46
CA LEU A 61 2.25 -5.33 -3.04
C LEU A 61 3.13 -4.40 -3.87
N TYR A 62 4.42 -4.35 -3.58
CA TYR A 62 5.35 -3.50 -4.29
C TYR A 62 6.71 -4.17 -4.52
N ARG A 63 7.51 -3.57 -5.39
CA ARG A 63 8.92 -3.90 -5.62
C ARG A 63 9.75 -2.63 -5.55
N TYR A 64 10.95 -2.74 -5.00
CA TYR A 64 11.94 -1.66 -4.99
C TYR A 64 13.06 -1.99 -5.96
N GLU A 65 13.38 -1.06 -6.86
CA GLU A 65 14.54 -1.11 -7.75
C GLU A 65 15.64 -0.17 -7.22
N PRO A 66 16.73 -0.70 -6.64
CA PRO A 66 17.79 0.13 -6.06
C PRO A 66 18.50 1.03 -7.08
N ASP A 67 18.69 0.56 -8.31
CA ASP A 67 19.47 1.27 -9.33
C ASP A 67 18.84 2.61 -9.74
N GLY A 68 17.50 2.69 -9.70
CA GLY A 68 16.74 3.90 -10.00
C GLY A 68 16.14 4.59 -8.78
N ASP A 69 16.28 4.01 -7.60
CA ASP A 69 15.56 4.38 -6.38
C ASP A 69 14.03 4.46 -6.59
N ILE A 70 13.48 3.45 -7.30
CA ILE A 70 12.07 3.45 -7.72
C ILE A 70 11.28 2.38 -6.95
N VAL A 71 10.13 2.79 -6.43
CA VAL A 71 9.13 1.89 -5.85
C VAL A 71 7.96 1.70 -6.81
N PHE A 72 7.75 0.47 -7.24
CA PHE A 72 6.62 0.08 -8.08
C PHE A 72 5.52 -0.57 -7.24
N VAL A 73 4.37 0.09 -7.12
CA VAL A 73 3.18 -0.51 -6.51
C VAL A 73 2.46 -1.36 -7.56
N LEU A 74 2.47 -2.67 -7.36
CA LEU A 74 1.96 -3.66 -8.31
C LEU A 74 0.48 -3.97 -8.07
N ALA A 75 0.08 -4.01 -6.80
CA ALA A 75 -1.31 -4.20 -6.40
C ALA A 75 -1.58 -3.49 -5.08
N PHE A 76 -2.84 -3.11 -4.87
CA PHE A 76 -3.32 -2.49 -3.65
C PHE A 76 -4.74 -2.96 -3.37
N ARG A 77 -4.97 -3.51 -2.17
CA ARG A 77 -6.23 -4.15 -1.80
C ARG A 77 -6.50 -4.04 -0.30
N HIS A 78 -7.76 -4.12 0.10
CA HIS A 78 -8.11 -4.24 1.51
C HIS A 78 -7.72 -5.63 2.03
N GLN A 79 -7.29 -5.77 3.30
CA GLN A 79 -6.84 -7.07 3.82
C GLN A 79 -7.88 -8.18 3.67
N LYS A 80 -9.16 -7.87 3.91
CA LYS A 80 -10.26 -8.83 3.74
C LYS A 80 -10.44 -9.31 2.29
N GLU A 81 -9.98 -8.55 1.31
CA GLU A 81 -10.00 -8.92 -0.11
C GLU A 81 -8.72 -9.67 -0.52
N ALA A 82 -7.65 -9.54 0.27
CA ALA A 82 -6.37 -10.21 0.06
C ALA A 82 -6.37 -11.69 0.50
N GLY A 83 -7.46 -12.16 1.13
CA GLY A 83 -7.54 -13.51 1.70
C GLY A 83 -6.85 -13.64 3.06
N TYR A 84 -6.65 -12.54 3.78
CA TYR A 84 -6.18 -12.50 5.17
C TYR A 84 -7.33 -12.49 6.17
#